data_AF-A0A7M3MAV9-F1
#
_entry.id   AF-A0A7M3MAV9-F1
#
_cell.length_a   1.000
_cell.length_b   1.000
_cell.length_c   1.000
_cell.angle_alpha   90.00
_cell.angle_beta   90.00
_cell.angle_gamma   90.00
#
_symmetry.space_group_name_H-M   'P 1'
#
loop_
_entity.id
_entity.type
_entity.pdbx_description
1 polymer ?
#
loop_
_entity_poly.entity_id
_entity_poly.type
_entity_poly.pdbx_seq_one_letter_code
_entity_poly.pdbx_strand_id
1 'polypeptide(L)' 'MRGGLASGSVLPILLLLILLASGCAASTPTIPKPPRPILESLVATPDGGVCMGREDARELLLYIDTLERRP' A
#
# COMPACT_ATOMS: atom_id res chain seq x y z
N MET A 1 17.28 48.12 -14.04
CA MET A 1 18.65 47.60 -13.81
C MET A 1 18.56 46.42 -12.85
N ARG A 2 19.02 45.26 -13.33
CA ARG A 2 19.46 44.04 -12.59
C ARG A 2 18.68 43.63 -11.34
N GLY A 3 17.71 42.73 -11.53
CA GLY A 3 17.32 41.75 -10.51
C GLY A 3 18.46 40.75 -10.34
N GLY A 4 19.22 40.89 -9.26
CA GLY A 4 20.25 39.96 -8.82
C GLY A 4 19.73 39.14 -7.64
N LEU A 5 18.82 38.21 -7.90
CA LEU A 5 18.50 37.20 -6.89
C LEU A 5 19.72 36.30 -6.71
N ALA A 6 20.42 36.50 -5.60
CA ALA A 6 21.23 35.56 -4.85
C ALA A 6 21.39 34.16 -5.49
N SER A 7 22.29 34.03 -6.48
CA SER A 7 22.60 32.77 -7.15
C SER A 7 23.40 31.80 -6.25
N GLY A 8 23.98 32.28 -5.15
CA GLY A 8 24.76 31.47 -4.21
C GLY A 8 23.96 30.76 -3.12
N SER A 9 22.81 31.30 -2.72
CA SER A 9 22.05 30.82 -1.55
C SER A 9 21.02 29.74 -1.89
N VAL A 10 20.64 29.62 -3.17
CA VAL A 10 19.58 28.70 -3.64
C VAL A 10 20.16 27.32 -3.97
N LEU A 11 21.42 27.26 -4.42
CA LEU A 11 22.12 26.02 -4.76
C LEU A 11 22.12 24.98 -3.60
N PRO A 12 22.44 25.32 -2.34
CA PRO A 12 22.42 24.34 -1.25
C PRO A 12 21.01 23.84 -0.91
N ILE A 13 20.00 24.71 -1.04
CA ILE A 13 18.59 24.35 -0.82
C ILE A 13 18.12 23.38 -1.90
N LEU A 14 18.49 23.64 -3.16
CA LEU A 14 18.17 22.77 -4.29
C LEU A 14 18.83 21.39 -4.13
N LEU A 15 20.09 21.33 -3.71
CA LEU A 15 20.80 20.08 -3.43
C LEU A 15 20.15 19.28 -2.29
N LEU A 16 19.74 19.95 -1.21
CA LEU A 16 19.03 19.31 -0.10
C LEU A 16 17.70 18.69 -0.54
N LEU A 17 16.94 19.39 -1.38
CA LEU A 17 15.67 18.88 -1.92
C LEU A 17 15.85 17.66 -2.82
N ILE A 18 16.91 17.63 -3.64
CA ILE A 18 17.25 16.48 -4.50
C ILE A 18 17.64 15.26 -3.65
N LEU A 19 18.41 15.46 -2.56
CA LEU A 19 18.80 14.41 -1.62
C LEU A 19 17.60 13.83 -0.84
N LEU A 20 16.65 14.68 -0.44
CA LEU A 20 15.42 14.25 0.22
C LEU A 20 14.52 13.44 -0.72
N ALA A 21 14.45 13.82 -2.00
CA ALA A 21 13.64 13.11 -2.99
C ALA A 21 14.19 11.71 -3.31
N SER A 22 15.52 11.53 -3.34
CA SER A 22 16.13 10.22 -3.62
C SER A 22 15.98 9.22 -2.46
N GLY A 23 15.95 9.69 -1.21
CA GLY A 23 15.75 8.85 -0.03
C GLY A 23 14.34 8.25 0.09
N CYS A 24 13.31 8.97 -0.39
CA CYS A 24 11.91 8.49 -0.33
C CYS A 24 11.59 7.39 -1.35
N ALA A 25 12.27 7.34 -2.50
CA ALA A 25 11.99 6.35 -3.53
C ALA A 25 12.60 4.95 -3.25
N ALA A 26 13.62 4.88 -2.40
CA ALA A 26 14.38 3.64 -2.16
C ALA A 26 13.77 2.71 -1.09
N SER A 27 12.70 3.13 -0.41
CA SER A 27 12.29 2.52 0.86
C SER A 27 10.92 1.85 0.83
N THR A 28 10.40 1.44 -0.33
CA THR A 28 9.17 0.64 -0.37
C THR A 28 9.53 -0.85 -0.34
N PRO A 29 9.56 -1.52 0.83
CA PRO A 29 9.68 -2.97 0.85
C PRO A 29 8.50 -3.54 0.07
N THR A 30 8.79 -4.35 -0.95
CA THR A 30 7.75 -5.09 -1.67
C THR A 30 7.36 -6.26 -0.77
N ILE A 31 6.41 -6.02 0.13
CA ILE A 31 5.95 -7.05 1.06
C ILE A 31 5.09 -8.05 0.27
N PRO A 32 5.48 -9.34 0.21
CA PRO A 32 4.69 -10.33 -0.50
C PRO A 32 3.32 -10.47 0.18
N LYS A 33 2.26 -10.16 -0.56
CA LYS A 33 0.89 -10.33 -0.07
C LYS A 33 0.60 -11.82 0.09
N PRO A 34 -0.09 -12.23 1.17
CA PRO A 34 -0.52 -13.61 1.32
C PRO A 34 -1.43 -14.03 0.15
N PRO A 35 -1.41 -15.31 -0.25
CA PRO A 35 -2.32 -15.81 -1.29
C PRO A 35 -3.77 -15.67 -0.82
N ARG A 36 -4.66 -15.29 -1.74
CA ARG A 36 -6.10 -15.19 -1.46
C ARG A 36 -6.69 -16.59 -1.30
N PRO A 37 -7.59 -16.82 -0.32
CA PRO A 37 -8.29 -18.10 -0.20
C PRO A 37 -9.24 -18.32 -1.38
N ILE A 38 -9.44 -19.58 -1.73
CA ILE A 38 -10.45 -20.00 -2.72
C ILE A 38 -11.71 -20.35 -1.94
N LEU A 39 -12.82 -19.66 -2.21
CA LEU A 39 -14.08 -19.83 -1.49
C LEU A 39 -15.05 -20.62 -2.37
N GLU A 40 -15.01 -21.95 -2.28
CA GLU A 40 -15.76 -22.87 -3.15
C GLU A 40 -17.26 -22.90 -2.84
N SER A 41 -17.65 -22.61 -1.60
CA SER A 41 -19.03 -22.69 -1.11
C SER A 41 -19.82 -21.39 -1.28
N LEU A 42 -19.29 -20.44 -2.04
CA LEU A 42 -19.85 -19.10 -2.18
C LEU A 42 -21.05 -19.12 -3.14
N VAL A 43 -22.24 -18.86 -2.60
CA VAL A 43 -23.51 -18.86 -3.36
C VAL A 43 -24.17 -17.50 -3.27
N ALA A 44 -24.47 -16.89 -4.42
CA ALA A 44 -25.23 -15.65 -4.46
C ALA A 44 -26.70 -15.90 -4.10
N THR A 45 -27.26 -15.03 -3.25
CA THR A 45 -28.68 -15.06 -2.89
C THR A 45 -29.50 -14.18 -3.81
N PRO A 46 -30.81 -14.45 -3.99
CA PRO A 46 -31.70 -13.63 -4.83
C PRO A 46 -31.79 -12.17 -4.39
N ASP A 47 -31.55 -11.89 -3.10
CA ASP A 47 -31.61 -10.55 -2.51
C ASP A 47 -30.30 -9.75 -2.66
N GLY A 48 -29.32 -10.29 -3.40
CA GLY A 48 -28.02 -9.66 -3.63
C GLY A 48 -26.99 -9.88 -2.53
N GLY A 49 -27.32 -10.67 -1.51
CA GLY A 49 -26.35 -11.16 -0.51
C GLY A 49 -25.56 -12.38 -1.00
N VAL A 50 -24.63 -12.84 -0.17
CA VAL A 50 -23.85 -14.07 -0.41
C VAL A 50 -23.95 -14.99 0.80
N CYS A 51 -24.20 -16.27 0.54
CA CYS A 51 -24.04 -17.34 1.51
C CYS A 51 -22.66 -17.97 1.35
N MET A 52 -22.05 -18.33 2.46
CA MET A 52 -20.74 -18.95 2.51
C MET A 52 -20.76 -20.06 3.56
N GLY A 53 -20.11 -21.17 3.25
CA GLY A 53 -19.88 -22.26 4.18
C GLY A 53 -19.02 -21.83 5.36
N ARG A 54 -19.10 -22.59 6.45
CA ARG A 54 -18.39 -22.29 7.69
C ARG A 54 -16.86 -22.32 7.51
N GLU A 55 -16.38 -23.29 6.74
CA GLU A 55 -14.96 -23.51 6.47
C GLU A 55 -14.37 -22.35 5.66
N ASP A 56 -15.03 -21.95 4.58
CA ASP A 56 -14.66 -20.78 3.76
C ASP A 56 -14.69 -19.49 4.58
N ALA A 57 -15.69 -19.32 5.46
CA ALA A 57 -15.77 -18.17 6.35
C ALA A 57 -14.58 -18.14 7.32
N ARG A 58 -14.15 -19.29 7.84
CA ARG A 58 -12.96 -19.42 8.68
C ARG A 58 -11.69 -19.03 7.91
N GLU A 59 -11.53 -19.53 6.69
CA GLU A 59 -10.36 -19.23 5.87
C GLU A 59 -10.29 -17.75 5.49
N LEU A 60 -11.43 -17.15 5.16
CA LEU A 60 -11.51 -15.71 4.89
C LEU A 60 -11.12 -14.88 6.12
N LEU A 61 -11.59 -15.26 7.32
CA LEU A 61 -11.22 -14.57 8.55
C LEU A 61 -9.72 -14.67 8.86
N LEU A 62 -9.12 -15.85 8.68
CA LEU A 62 -7.68 -16.04 8.86
C LEU A 62 -6.86 -15.23 7.85
N TYR A 63 -7.32 -15.12 6.60
CA TYR A 63 -6.70 -14.28 5.58
C TYR A 63 -6.76 -12.80 5.97
N ILE A 64 -7.90 -12.31 6.46
CA ILE A 64 -8.06 -10.92 6.94
C ILE A 64 -7.13 -10.65 8.12
N ASP A 65 -7.13 -11.50 9.15
CA ASP A 65 -6.24 -11.35 10.32
C ASP A 65 -4.76 -11.32 9.90
N THR A 66 -4.37 -12.13 8.91
CA THR A 66 -3.02 -12.11 8.36
C THR A 66 -2.66 -10.79 7.69
N LEU A 67 -3.60 -10.20 6.94
CA LEU A 67 -3.41 -8.89 6.30
C LEU A 67 -3.33 -7.75 7.33
N GLU A 68 -4.12 -7.82 8.41
CA GLU A 68 -4.12 -6.78 9.44
C GLU A 68 -2.85 -6.82 10.31
N ARG A 69 -2.32 -8.01 10.57
CA ARG A 69 -1.13 -8.19 11.43
C ARG A 69 0.20 -8.07 10.70
N ARG A 70 0.21 -8.13 9.36
CA ARG A 70 1.43 -7.95 8.54
C ARG A 70 1.32 -6.64 7.77
N PRO A 71 1.83 -5.51 8.30
CA PRO A 71 1.88 -4.24 7.58
C PRO A 71 2.77 -4.34 6.33
#